data_AF-A0A6P0YB47-F1
#
_entry.id   AF-A0A6P0YB47-F1
#
_cell.length_a   1.000
_cell.length_b   1.000
_cell.length_c   1.000
_cell.angle_alpha   90.00
_cell.angle_beta   90.00
_cell.angle_gamma   90.00
#
_symmetry.space_group_name_H-M   'P 1'
#
loop_
_entity.id
_entity.type
_entity.pdbx_description
1 polymer ?
#
loop_
_entity_poly.entity_id
_entity_poly.type
_entity_poly.pdbx_seq_one_letter_code
_entity_poly.pdbx_strand_id
1 'polypeptide(L)'
;MSINIALAPDLTSRVANNYSQIKQIFETIDAHSCPYYYNFHLHTIYSDGQLKPESLMEQAIAIGLKGLAITDHHTVAGYQVAKSWLENWKSNDGDRERLAPTLWSGVEINANLI
;
A
#
# COMPACT_ATOMS: atom_id res chain seq x y z
N MET A 1 12.64 -25.52 32.67
CA MET A 1 12.56 -24.09 32.32
C MET A 1 11.68 -24.01 31.10
N SER A 2 10.38 -23.77 31.28
CA SER A 2 9.42 -23.74 30.18
C SER A 2 9.41 -22.34 29.57
N ILE A 3 9.93 -22.21 28.36
CA ILE A 3 9.81 -21.00 27.56
C ILE A 3 8.37 -20.87 27.09
N ASN A 4 7.63 -19.93 27.68
CA ASN A 4 6.35 -19.46 27.16
C ASN A 4 6.62 -18.72 25.85
N ILE A 5 6.45 -19.41 24.73
CA ILE A 5 6.36 -18.77 23.42
C ILE A 5 4.94 -18.21 23.34
N ALA A 6 4.79 -16.91 23.57
CA ALA A 6 3.54 -16.22 23.24
C ALA A 6 3.28 -16.42 21.74
N LEU A 7 2.20 -17.13 21.41
CA LEU A 7 1.70 -17.23 20.04
C LEU A 7 1.52 -15.82 19.50
N ALA A 8 2.22 -15.51 18.41
CA ALA A 8 2.06 -14.25 17.69
C ALA A 8 0.56 -14.02 17.41
N PRO A 9 0.03 -12.80 17.60
CA PRO A 9 -1.38 -12.52 17.40
C PRO A 9 -1.81 -12.99 16.01
N ASP A 10 -2.88 -13.79 16.02
CA ASP A 10 -3.41 -14.62 14.95
C ASP A 10 -3.35 -13.97 13.55
N LEU A 11 -2.36 -14.40 12.76
CA LEU A 11 -2.14 -13.98 11.37
C LEU A 11 -3.39 -14.20 10.50
N THR A 12 -4.19 -15.22 10.83
CA THR A 12 -5.43 -15.59 10.12
C THR A 12 -6.48 -14.50 10.22
N SER A 13 -6.72 -13.97 11.43
CA SER A 13 -7.65 -12.87 11.65
C SER A 13 -7.27 -11.60 10.89
N ARG A 14 -5.96 -11.27 10.81
CA ARG A 14 -5.47 -10.09 10.09
C ARG A 14 -5.68 -10.22 8.58
N VAL A 15 -5.40 -11.39 8.01
CA VAL A 15 -5.61 -11.65 6.58
C VAL A 15 -7.10 -11.60 6.23
N ALA A 16 -7.96 -12.21 7.05
CA ALA A 16 -9.41 -12.19 6.85
C ALA A 16 -9.99 -10.76 6.91
N ASN A 17 -9.46 -9.92 7.81
CA ASN A 17 -9.86 -8.52 7.92
C ASN A 17 -9.43 -7.70 6.70
N ASN A 18 -8.19 -7.86 6.24
CA ASN A 18 -7.69 -7.16 5.05
C ASN A 18 -8.49 -7.53 3.79
N TYR A 19 -8.86 -8.81 3.62
CA TYR A 19 -9.69 -9.25 2.50
C TYR A 19 -11.08 -8.59 2.52
N SER A 20 -11.74 -8.59 3.67
CA SER A 20 -13.07 -7.99 3.81
C SER A 20 -13.03 -6.48 3.54
N GLN A 21 -12.01 -5.81 4.05
CA GLN A 21 -11.79 -4.38 3.85
C GLN A 21 -11.55 -4.04 2.36
N ILE A 22 -10.61 -4.72 1.70
CA ILE A 22 -10.30 -4.41 0.30
C ILE A 22 -11.48 -4.74 -0.61
N LYS A 23 -12.23 -5.82 -0.34
CA LYS A 23 -13.46 -6.14 -1.09
C LYS A 23 -14.47 -5.00 -1.03
N GLN A 24 -14.76 -4.48 0.16
CA GLN A 24 -15.68 -3.36 0.34
C GLN A 24 -15.20 -2.10 -0.38
N ILE A 25 -13.89 -1.82 -0.37
CA ILE A 25 -13.33 -0.69 -1.11
C ILE A 25 -13.58 -0.87 -2.61
N PHE A 26 -13.26 -2.04 -3.18
CA PHE A 26 -13.42 -2.30 -4.61
C PHE A 26 -14.88 -2.24 -5.09
N GLU A 27 -15.86 -2.52 -4.22
CA GLU A 27 -17.29 -2.31 -4.51
C GLU A 27 -17.69 -0.83 -4.64
N THR A 28 -16.84 0.10 -4.18
CA THR A 28 -17.08 1.55 -4.20
C THR A 28 -16.22 2.32 -5.21
N ILE A 29 -15.26 1.66 -5.86
CA ILE A 29 -14.36 2.31 -6.82
C ILE A 29 -15.10 2.67 -8.10
N ASP A 30 -14.90 3.91 -8.54
CA ASP A 30 -15.43 4.47 -9.78
C ASP A 30 -14.40 5.36 -10.49
N ALA A 31 -14.80 5.98 -11.59
CA ALA A 31 -13.94 6.86 -12.41
C ALA A 31 -13.47 8.13 -11.67
N HIS A 32 -14.07 8.50 -10.54
CA HIS A 32 -13.70 9.67 -9.74
C HIS A 32 -12.80 9.32 -8.55
N SER A 33 -12.57 8.04 -8.31
CA SER A 33 -11.75 7.56 -7.20
C SER A 33 -10.28 7.95 -7.35
N CYS A 34 -9.74 7.94 -8.57
CA CYS A 34 -8.40 8.43 -8.87
C CYS A 34 -8.46 9.87 -9.42
N PRO A 35 -7.59 10.80 -8.98
CA PRO A 35 -6.46 10.61 -8.06
C PRO A 35 -6.77 10.93 -6.58
N TYR A 36 -8.02 11.20 -6.20
CA TYR A 36 -8.32 11.87 -4.93
C TYR A 36 -8.71 10.94 -3.75
N TYR A 37 -9.10 9.70 -4.01
CA TYR A 37 -9.56 8.75 -2.99
C TYR A 37 -8.73 7.47 -2.96
N TYR A 38 -8.63 6.77 -4.08
CA TYR A 38 -7.89 5.51 -4.21
C TYR A 38 -7.16 5.43 -5.55
N ASN A 39 -5.95 4.88 -5.54
CA ASN A 39 -5.24 4.55 -6.77
C ASN A 39 -4.51 3.20 -6.65
N PHE A 40 -5.00 2.18 -7.37
CA PHE A 40 -4.48 0.82 -7.30
C PHE A 40 -3.50 0.46 -8.42
N HIS A 41 -3.08 1.43 -9.25
CA HIS A 41 -2.19 1.19 -10.38
C HIS A 41 -1.21 2.35 -10.53
N LEU A 42 -0.06 2.25 -9.84
CA LEU A 42 0.98 3.27 -9.80
C LEU A 42 2.35 2.65 -10.04
N HIS A 43 3.15 3.34 -10.84
CA HIS A 43 4.51 2.95 -11.18
C HIS A 43 5.52 3.93 -10.58
N THR A 44 6.67 3.42 -10.20
CA THR A 44 7.81 4.18 -9.71
C THR A 44 9.00 4.00 -10.63
N ILE A 45 10.14 4.65 -10.31
CA ILE A 45 11.41 4.43 -11.01
C ILE A 45 11.93 2.98 -10.93
N TYR A 46 11.30 2.10 -10.14
CA TYR A 46 11.62 0.68 -10.11
C TYR A 46 11.04 -0.10 -11.30
N SER A 47 10.25 0.55 -12.14
CA SER A 47 9.85 0.05 -13.45
C SER A 47 9.90 1.14 -14.52
N ASP A 48 8.76 1.69 -14.91
CA ASP A 48 8.58 2.71 -15.96
C ASP A 48 7.93 4.01 -15.44
N GLY A 49 7.73 4.12 -14.14
CA GLY A 49 7.29 5.35 -13.50
C GLY A 49 8.40 6.40 -13.39
N GLN A 50 8.02 7.66 -13.13
CA GLN A 50 8.95 8.79 -13.06
C GLN A 50 9.30 9.21 -11.64
N LEU A 51 8.46 8.87 -10.66
CA LEU A 51 8.66 9.26 -9.27
C LEU A 51 9.42 8.19 -8.49
N LYS A 52 10.27 8.65 -7.56
CA LYS A 52 10.78 7.80 -6.49
C LYS A 52 9.61 7.37 -5.59
N PRO A 53 9.65 6.16 -4.98
CA PRO A 53 8.61 5.71 -4.08
C PRO A 53 8.30 6.71 -2.95
N GLU A 54 9.32 7.36 -2.38
CA GLU A 54 9.17 8.37 -1.32
C GLU A 54 8.40 9.60 -1.82
N SER A 55 8.79 10.16 -2.96
CA SER A 55 8.12 11.32 -3.55
C SER A 55 6.68 11.00 -3.97
N LEU A 56 6.42 9.76 -4.41
CA LEU A 56 5.06 9.29 -4.69
C LEU A 56 4.23 9.26 -3.40
N MET A 57 4.77 8.72 -2.30
CA MET A 57 4.07 8.67 -1.02
C MET A 57 3.81 10.06 -0.42
N GLU A 58 4.76 10.99 -0.55
CA GLU A 58 4.56 12.39 -0.17
C GLU A 58 3.37 13.01 -0.90
N GLN A 59 3.27 12.81 -2.22
CA GLN A 59 2.14 13.29 -3.01
C GLN A 59 0.83 12.61 -2.60
N ALA A 60 0.84 11.30 -2.39
CA ALA A 60 -0.33 10.54 -1.96
C ALA A 60 -0.92 11.07 -0.64
N ILE A 61 -0.05 11.36 0.33
CA ILE A 61 -0.44 11.97 1.60
C ILE A 61 -0.94 13.40 1.39
N ALA A 62 -0.24 14.22 0.59
CA ALA A 62 -0.58 15.62 0.36
C ALA A 62 -1.96 15.80 -0.29
N ILE A 63 -2.33 14.92 -1.24
CA ILE A 63 -3.65 14.95 -1.89
C ILE A 63 -4.74 14.26 -1.06
N GLY A 64 -4.37 13.59 0.04
CA GLY A 64 -5.30 12.97 0.98
C GLY A 64 -5.85 11.62 0.54
N LEU A 65 -5.11 10.86 -0.28
CA LEU A 65 -5.49 9.50 -0.68
C LEU A 65 -5.81 8.65 0.55
N LYS A 66 -6.88 7.86 0.47
CA LYS A 66 -7.27 6.90 1.50
C LYS A 66 -6.50 5.59 1.36
N GLY A 67 -6.08 5.27 0.14
CA GLY A 67 -5.10 4.21 -0.05
C GLY A 67 -4.64 4.07 -1.49
N LEU A 68 -3.57 3.30 -1.66
CA LEU A 68 -2.92 3.09 -2.93
C LEU A 68 -2.15 1.77 -3.01
N ALA A 69 -1.86 1.33 -4.24
CA ALA A 69 -0.94 0.22 -4.51
C ALA A 69 0.13 0.66 -5.51
N ILE A 70 1.38 0.29 -5.23
CA ILE A 70 2.48 0.39 -6.21
C ILE A 70 2.54 -0.95 -6.95
N THR A 71 2.49 -0.89 -8.27
CA THR A 71 2.37 -2.03 -9.19
C THR A 71 3.48 -2.01 -10.24
N ASP A 72 4.72 -1.80 -9.81
CA ASP A 72 5.87 -1.84 -10.72
C ASP A 72 5.92 -3.15 -11.52
N HIS A 73 6.37 -3.07 -12.78
CA HIS A 73 6.47 -4.23 -13.67
C HIS A 73 7.39 -5.32 -13.10
N HIS A 74 6.82 -6.50 -12.85
CA HIS A 74 7.52 -7.73 -12.41
C HIS A 74 8.38 -7.56 -11.15
N THR A 75 8.08 -6.57 -10.30
CA THR A 75 8.86 -6.30 -9.09
C THR A 75 8.01 -5.64 -8.00
N VAL A 76 8.37 -5.88 -6.74
CA VAL A 76 7.80 -5.21 -5.56
C VAL A 76 8.80 -4.27 -4.89
N ALA A 77 9.93 -3.99 -5.54
CA ALA A 77 11.01 -3.20 -4.95
C ALA A 77 10.57 -1.77 -4.61
N GLY A 78 9.81 -1.11 -5.50
CA GLY A 78 9.24 0.21 -5.23
C GLY A 78 8.27 0.21 -4.05
N TYR A 79 7.40 -0.81 -3.96
CA TYR A 79 6.51 -1.02 -2.81
C TYR A 79 7.29 -1.20 -1.50
N GLN A 80 8.38 -1.97 -1.48
CA GLN A 80 9.18 -2.19 -0.27
C GLN A 80 9.81 -0.89 0.25
N VAL A 81 10.33 -0.06 -0.65
CA VAL A 81 10.88 1.26 -0.30
C VAL A 81 9.79 2.18 0.24
N ALA A 82 8.65 2.29 -0.45
CA ALA A 82 7.51 3.09 0.00
C ALA A 82 6.98 2.64 1.36
N LYS A 83 6.89 1.32 1.60
CA LYS A 83 6.46 0.77 2.88
C LYS A 83 7.42 1.16 4.00
N SER A 84 8.73 0.95 3.82
CA SER A 84 9.71 1.34 4.84
C SER A 84 9.69 2.84 5.11
N TRP A 85 9.53 3.65 4.06
CA TRP A 85 9.41 5.10 4.19
C TRP A 85 8.16 5.48 4.99
N LEU A 86 7.00 4.85 4.70
CA LEU A 86 5.73 5.15 5.37
C LEU A 86 5.76 4.80 6.86
N GLU A 87 6.35 3.66 7.24
CA GLU A 87 6.49 3.28 8.66
C GLU A 87 7.37 4.29 9.43
N ASN A 88 8.45 4.76 8.80
CA ASN A 88 9.29 5.82 9.37
C ASN A 88 8.53 7.14 9.46
N TRP A 89 7.76 7.49 8.43
CA TRP A 89 6.97 8.72 8.37
C TRP A 89 5.91 8.78 9.48
N LYS A 90 5.23 7.65 9.74
CA LYS A 90 4.23 7.49 10.82
C LYS A 90 4.83 7.64 12.21
N SER A 91 6.01 7.06 12.43
CA SER A 91 6.69 7.07 13.74
C SER A 91 7.13 8.46 14.22
N ASN A 92 7.16 9.46 13.33
CA ASN A 92 7.63 10.81 13.65
C ASN A 92 6.59 11.70 14.35
N ASP A 93 5.30 11.32 14.35
CA ASP A 93 4.21 12.15 14.89
C ASP A 93 2.94 11.29 15.10
N GLY A 94 2.36 11.32 16.30
CA GLY A 94 1.23 10.48 16.69
C GLY A 94 -0.04 10.70 15.87
N ASP A 95 -0.24 11.90 15.31
CA ASP A 95 -1.42 12.20 14.50
C ASP A 95 -1.32 11.63 13.06
N ARG A 96 -0.10 11.28 12.62
CA ARG A 96 0.15 10.79 11.26
C ARG A 96 -0.41 9.41 10.98
N GLU A 97 -0.61 8.57 11.99
CA GLU A 97 -1.22 7.25 11.80
C GLU A 97 -2.64 7.39 11.20
N ARG A 98 -3.38 8.45 11.57
CA ARG A 98 -4.72 8.73 11.06
C ARG A 98 -4.71 9.31 9.63
N LEU A 99 -3.62 9.98 9.26
CA LEU A 99 -3.46 10.64 7.96
C LEU A 99 -2.83 9.71 6.91
N ALA A 100 -2.17 8.64 7.33
CA ALA A 100 -1.51 7.71 6.43
C ALA A 100 -2.51 7.01 5.50
N PRO A 101 -2.25 7.00 4.18
CA PRO A 101 -3.00 6.13 3.28
C PRO A 101 -2.72 4.66 3.62
N THR A 102 -3.69 3.79 3.34
CA THR A 102 -3.41 2.35 3.32
C THR A 102 -2.56 2.02 2.09
N LEU A 103 -1.36 1.47 2.29
CA LEU A 103 -0.50 1.02 1.21
C LEU A 103 -0.64 -0.49 1.01
N TRP A 104 -1.25 -0.91 -0.11
CA TRP A 104 -1.38 -2.31 -0.49
C TRP A 104 -0.20 -2.77 -1.34
N SER A 105 0.21 -4.02 -1.14
CA SER A 105 1.16 -4.68 -2.04
C SER A 105 0.52 -4.93 -3.40
N GLY A 106 1.24 -4.59 -4.47
CA GLY A 106 0.85 -4.87 -5.85
C GLY A 106 2.07 -5.19 -6.71
N VAL A 107 1.82 -5.78 -7.87
CA VAL A 107 2.81 -6.00 -8.94
C VAL A 107 2.05 -6.11 -10.25
N GLU A 108 2.52 -5.42 -11.30
CA GLU A 108 2.00 -5.64 -12.65
C GLU A 108 2.75 -6.82 -13.28
N ILE A 109 2.00 -7.82 -13.73
CA ILE A 109 2.54 -9.02 -14.36
C ILE A 109 2.00 -9.11 -15.78
N ASN A 110 2.91 -9.05 -16.75
CA ASN A 110 2.57 -9.35 -18.14
C ASN A 110 2.10 -10.80 -18.27
N ALA A 111 0.84 -10.98 -18.66
CA ALA A 111 0.23 -12.30 -18.78
C ALA A 111 0.56 -13.04 -20.09
N ASN A 112 1.29 -12.40 -21.03
CA ASN A 112 1.55 -12.91 -22.38
C ASN A 112 0.27 -13.47 -23.04
N LEU A 113 -0.86 -12.78 -22.85
CA LEU A 113 -2.11 -13.13 -23.48
C LEU A 113 -1.99 -12.75 -24.96
N ILE A 114 -2.06 -13.80 -25.78
CA ILE A 114 -1.94 -13.81 -27.25
C ILE A 114 -3.04 -12.98 -27.90
#